data_AF-A0A4Q0AZ36-F1
#
_entry.id   AF-A0A4Q0AZ36-F1
#
_cell.length_a   1.000
_cell.length_b   1.000
_cell.length_c   1.000
_cell.angle_alpha   90.00
_cell.angle_beta   90.00
_cell.angle_gamma   90.00
#
_symmetry.space_group_name_H-M   'P 1'
#
loop_
_entity.id
_entity.type
_entity.pdbx_description
1 polymer ?
#
loop_
_entity_poly.entity_id
_entity_poly.type
_entity_poly.pdbx_seq_one_letter_code
_entity_poly.pdbx_strand_id
1 'polypeptide(L)'
;MNFDKNTIIGFGLLAILFFAFFWMNNQSQQEMLKQQKHVQDSIARVNALRQTQDPEAIVKDSLKQDSLIKLSTAGNFATAAIGKTSFDTVENDVMKIVFSNKGGRIESVILKNYKSYNGQQVMLGSTNDILGYNINTGNNSSANTNDLYFTPSAIIKNTDGTQTIQYTLSDGAGQSIVHSFVIQPNNYMVNWNITMQGANRLLTGNEMNFIWVDHAQQMERSAHYERITSNLCFYEGGNFDYLSSKETHQFEKPVSWFSNVQQFFNVTWVAKNDFSGGEVKWKRETDDSSKTLFTSTANLHVKIPAEASVTIPMQLYYGPNEYAILKKEAKGMDQIVNLGRSLYAFVRPINLYVIMPVFNFFAGFISNYGWVIFLLTLFIRLITSPLTYSSYLSGAKMKVLKPELDALKQKFGTDQQGFAMEQMKLYREAGVNPLGGCIPALLQVPIFFALYSFFNSNIALRGQPFLWSKDLSSYDVIARLPFSLPFNFGDHISLFTITAVLTSFFISIYNMASTPTQDNPALKYMPYIFPFMMLFFFNGMPSALTWYYTVSNTVTLILQFIIQKRIIDHDKILAKIDQKRKSPKAKTKSKWQERYEQMMESQKKVQELKERTQKKK
;
A
#
# COMPACT_ATOMS: atom_id res chain seq x y z
N MET A 1 -14.40 44.58 1.98
CA MET A 1 -14.25 43.22 1.39
C MET A 1 -15.59 42.52 1.51
N ASN A 2 -16.39 42.51 0.43
CA ASN A 2 -17.67 41.79 0.42
C ASN A 2 -17.39 40.35 0.01
N PHE A 3 -17.23 39.46 1.00
CA PHE A 3 -17.17 38.03 0.74
C PHE A 3 -18.52 37.56 0.20
N ASP A 4 -18.51 36.85 -0.94
CA ASP A 4 -19.69 36.27 -1.55
C ASP A 4 -20.34 35.26 -0.56
N LYS A 5 -21.67 35.33 -0.39
CA LYS A 5 -22.43 34.49 0.55
C LYS A 5 -22.18 33.01 0.28
N ASN A 6 -21.98 32.62 -0.97
CA ASN A 6 -21.68 31.24 -1.34
C ASN A 6 -20.28 30.79 -0.90
N THR A 7 -19.33 31.72 -0.79
CA THR A 7 -17.97 31.45 -0.27
C THR A 7 -18.01 31.30 1.25
N ILE A 8 -18.78 32.15 1.95
CA ILE A 8 -19.00 32.03 3.41
C ILE A 8 -19.72 30.73 3.74
N ILE A 9 -20.73 30.33 2.94
CA ILE A 9 -21.44 29.06 3.09
C ILE A 9 -20.50 27.88 2.78
N GLY A 10 -19.64 27.98 1.77
CA GLY A 10 -18.63 26.96 1.46
C GLY A 10 -17.60 26.76 2.57
N PHE A 11 -17.07 27.86 3.15
CA PHE A 11 -16.19 27.79 4.33
C PHE A 11 -16.94 27.34 5.58
N GLY A 12 -18.21 27.71 5.75
CA GLY A 12 -19.06 27.23 6.84
C GLY A 12 -19.32 25.73 6.76
N LEU A 13 -19.61 25.21 5.56
CA LEU A 13 -19.78 23.78 5.32
C LEU A 13 -18.47 23.00 5.50
N LEU A 14 -17.34 23.54 5.03
CA LEU A 14 -16.02 22.96 5.29
C LEU A 14 -15.70 22.96 6.79
N ALA A 15 -15.96 24.07 7.50
CA ALA A 15 -15.76 24.15 8.94
C ALA A 15 -16.66 23.19 9.71
N ILE A 16 -17.93 23.02 9.31
CA ILE A 16 -18.86 22.04 9.90
C ILE A 16 -18.39 20.61 9.60
N LEU A 17 -17.91 20.32 8.39
CA LEU A 17 -17.41 19.01 8.01
C LEU A 17 -16.09 18.67 8.76
N PHE A 18 -15.22 19.65 8.94
CA PHE A 18 -14.02 19.55 9.79
C PHE A 18 -14.38 19.41 11.28
N PHE A 19 -15.39 20.12 11.78
CA PHE A 19 -15.83 20.03 13.17
C PHE A 19 -16.55 18.70 13.46
N ALA A 20 -17.33 18.19 12.50
CA ALA A 20 -17.93 16.86 12.56
C ALA A 20 -16.87 15.76 12.51
N PHE A 21 -15.88 15.88 11.62
CA PHE A 21 -14.72 14.99 11.60
C PHE A 21 -13.92 15.05 12.91
N PHE A 22 -13.72 16.25 13.47
CA PHE A 22 -13.03 16.47 14.74
C PHE A 22 -13.80 15.94 15.94
N TRP A 23 -15.13 16.13 15.99
CA TRP A 23 -15.97 15.62 17.06
C TRP A 23 -16.05 14.08 17.05
N MET A 24 -16.18 13.48 15.86
CA MET A 24 -16.16 12.03 15.68
C MET A 24 -14.79 11.44 16.09
N ASN A 25 -13.68 12.15 15.79
CA ASN A 25 -12.33 11.73 16.18
C ASN A 25 -11.97 12.03 17.64
N ASN A 26 -12.66 12.97 18.31
CA ASN A 26 -12.46 13.26 19.74
C ASN A 26 -13.30 12.31 20.62
N GLN A 27 -14.45 11.83 20.14
CA GLN A 27 -15.22 10.77 20.82
C GLN A 27 -14.44 9.46 20.88
N SER A 28 -13.77 9.06 19.80
CA SER A 28 -12.92 7.85 19.78
C SER A 28 -11.76 7.93 20.78
N GLN A 29 -11.22 9.13 21.04
CA GLN A 29 -10.17 9.35 22.05
C GLN A 29 -10.68 9.21 23.50
N GLN A 30 -11.93 9.61 23.78
CA GLN A 30 -12.50 9.44 25.12
C GLN A 30 -12.90 7.99 25.43
N GLU A 31 -13.29 7.21 24.42
CA GLU A 31 -13.51 5.77 24.58
C GLU A 31 -12.20 5.01 24.86
N MET A 32 -11.11 5.41 24.21
CA MET A 32 -9.76 4.87 24.44
C MET A 32 -9.30 5.06 25.90
N LEU A 33 -9.49 6.25 26.47
CA LEU A 33 -9.16 6.55 27.87
C LEU A 33 -10.01 5.75 28.88
N LYS A 34 -11.29 5.49 28.57
CA LYS A 34 -12.17 4.66 29.40
C LYS A 34 -11.80 3.19 29.35
N GLN A 35 -11.44 2.67 28.18
CA GLN A 35 -10.99 1.29 28.01
C GLN A 35 -9.65 1.03 28.74
N GLN A 36 -8.69 1.96 28.66
CA GLN A 36 -7.43 1.86 29.40
C GLN A 36 -7.64 1.83 30.93
N LYS A 37 -8.55 2.67 31.45
CA LYS A 37 -8.93 2.63 32.88
C LYS A 37 -9.60 1.30 33.26
N HIS A 38 -10.52 0.78 32.44
CA HIS A 38 -11.15 -0.51 32.69
C HIS A 38 -10.16 -1.68 32.70
N VAL A 39 -9.15 -1.65 31.82
CA VAL A 39 -8.08 -2.66 31.78
C VAL A 39 -7.19 -2.54 33.03
N GLN A 40 -6.81 -1.33 33.45
CA GLN A 40 -6.03 -1.12 34.67
C GLN A 40 -6.80 -1.56 35.93
N ASP A 41 -8.09 -1.22 36.04
CA ASP A 41 -8.93 -1.62 37.18
C ASP A 41 -9.15 -3.14 37.22
N SER A 42 -9.25 -3.79 36.05
CA SER A 42 -9.35 -5.25 35.95
C SER A 42 -8.04 -5.95 36.36
N ILE A 43 -6.89 -5.42 35.92
CA ILE A 43 -5.57 -5.94 36.31
C ILE A 43 -5.33 -5.73 37.81
N ALA A 44 -5.69 -4.57 38.36
CA ALA A 44 -5.60 -4.30 39.79
C ALA A 44 -6.47 -5.26 40.62
N ARG A 45 -7.69 -5.56 40.15
CA ARG A 45 -8.60 -6.51 40.81
C ARG A 45 -8.10 -7.97 40.74
N VAL A 46 -7.55 -8.40 39.61
CA VAL A 46 -6.93 -9.72 39.46
C VAL A 46 -5.68 -9.85 40.34
N ASN A 47 -4.86 -8.80 40.42
CA ASN A 47 -3.68 -8.80 41.29
C ASN A 47 -4.05 -8.77 42.78
N ALA A 48 -5.14 -8.08 43.17
CA ALA A 48 -5.66 -8.11 44.53
C ALA A 48 -6.22 -9.50 44.93
N LEU A 49 -6.82 -10.24 43.99
CA LEU A 49 -7.29 -11.61 44.21
C LEU A 49 -6.15 -12.65 44.27
N ARG A 50 -4.98 -12.35 43.71
CA ARG A 50 -3.78 -13.20 43.76
C ARG A 50 -3.00 -13.11 45.08
N GLN A 51 -3.28 -12.12 45.92
CA GLN A 51 -2.57 -11.91 47.19
C GLN A 51 -3.07 -12.80 48.35
N THR A 52 -4.13 -13.60 48.16
CA THR A 52 -4.76 -14.38 49.25
C THR A 52 -4.54 -15.89 49.18
N GLN A 53 -3.73 -16.41 48.25
CA GLN A 53 -3.48 -17.85 48.15
C GLN A 53 -2.02 -18.19 47.83
N ASP A 54 -1.56 -19.32 48.37
CA ASP A 54 -0.18 -19.79 48.31
C ASP A 54 0.21 -20.21 46.86
N PRO A 55 1.16 -19.51 46.20
CA PRO A 55 1.43 -19.66 44.77
C PRO A 55 1.92 -21.05 44.35
N GLU A 56 2.61 -21.77 45.24
CA GLU A 56 3.27 -23.04 44.89
C GLU A 56 2.31 -24.25 44.86
N ALA A 57 1.21 -24.20 45.62
CA ALA A 57 0.21 -25.25 45.65
C ALA A 57 -0.69 -25.24 44.39
N ILE A 58 -1.05 -24.05 43.91
CA ILE A 58 -1.89 -23.85 42.71
C ILE A 58 -1.14 -24.29 41.45
N VAL A 59 0.17 -24.00 41.36
CA VAL A 59 0.98 -24.36 40.17
C VAL A 59 1.13 -25.87 40.03
N LYS A 60 1.34 -26.61 41.13
CA LYS A 60 1.49 -28.08 41.08
C LYS A 60 0.18 -28.81 40.80
N ASP A 61 -0.95 -28.31 41.30
CA ASP A 61 -2.27 -28.93 41.08
C ASP A 61 -2.79 -28.63 39.66
N SER A 62 -2.60 -27.40 39.18
CA SER A 62 -2.93 -27.01 37.79
C SER A 62 -2.13 -27.80 36.75
N LEU A 63 -0.83 -28.02 36.98
CA LEU A 63 0.02 -28.79 36.06
C LEU A 63 -0.39 -30.28 35.99
N LYS A 64 -0.86 -30.87 37.09
CA LYS A 64 -1.37 -32.25 37.11
C LYS A 64 -2.72 -32.35 36.40
N GLN A 65 -3.62 -31.41 36.65
CA GLN A 65 -4.95 -31.39 36.03
C GLN A 65 -4.85 -31.13 34.51
N ASP A 66 -3.98 -30.22 34.08
CA ASP A 66 -3.67 -29.93 32.67
C ASP A 66 -3.06 -31.15 31.96
N SER A 67 -2.18 -31.90 32.62
CA SER A 67 -1.60 -33.14 32.08
C SER A 67 -2.63 -34.25 31.88
N LEU A 68 -3.58 -34.40 32.82
CA LEU A 68 -4.66 -35.40 32.73
C LEU A 68 -5.69 -35.05 31.64
N ILE A 69 -6.02 -33.76 31.48
CA ILE A 69 -6.91 -33.29 30.40
C ILE A 69 -6.25 -33.55 29.05
N LYS A 70 -4.97 -33.20 28.86
CA LYS A 70 -4.21 -33.45 27.63
C LYS A 70 -4.17 -34.93 27.25
N LEU A 71 -4.01 -35.83 28.23
CA LEU A 71 -4.04 -37.27 27.98
C LEU A 71 -5.41 -37.76 27.49
N SER A 72 -6.48 -37.24 28.08
CA SER A 72 -7.86 -37.61 27.70
C SER A 72 -8.24 -37.13 26.29
N THR A 73 -7.78 -35.94 25.89
CA THR A 73 -8.08 -35.35 24.58
C THR A 73 -7.24 -35.97 23.46
N ALA A 74 -5.99 -36.36 23.76
CA ALA A 74 -5.10 -36.96 22.78
C ALA A 74 -5.42 -38.42 22.43
N GLY A 75 -6.29 -39.09 23.19
CA GLY A 75 -6.81 -40.43 22.87
C GLY A 75 -5.71 -41.44 22.52
N ASN A 76 -5.80 -42.06 21.34
CA ASN A 76 -4.83 -43.03 20.83
C ASN A 76 -3.42 -42.45 20.61
N PHE A 77 -3.28 -41.12 20.62
CA PHE A 77 -2.00 -40.39 20.52
C PHE A 77 -1.50 -39.91 21.90
N ALA A 78 -1.95 -40.50 23.01
CA ALA A 78 -1.57 -40.10 24.37
C ALA A 78 -0.05 -39.99 24.59
N THR A 79 0.76 -40.85 23.95
CA THR A 79 2.23 -40.78 24.00
C THR A 79 2.79 -39.56 23.29
N ALA A 80 2.13 -39.07 22.25
CA ALA A 80 2.49 -37.85 21.53
C ALA A 80 1.96 -36.58 22.20
N ALA A 81 1.11 -36.67 23.22
CA ALA A 81 0.62 -35.50 23.99
C ALA A 81 1.62 -35.04 25.06
N ILE A 82 2.49 -35.95 25.51
CA ILE A 82 3.54 -35.67 26.50
C ILE A 82 4.89 -35.69 25.78
N GLY A 83 5.48 -34.53 25.60
CA GLY A 83 6.78 -34.38 24.96
C GLY A 83 7.47 -33.09 25.36
N LYS A 84 8.75 -33.00 25.01
CA LYS A 84 9.53 -31.77 25.13
C LYS A 84 9.64 -31.12 23.76
N THR A 85 9.37 -29.81 23.70
CA THR A 85 9.60 -29.04 22.47
C THR A 85 11.09 -29.04 22.14
N SER A 86 11.39 -29.41 20.91
CA SER A 86 12.73 -29.38 20.31
C SER A 86 12.65 -28.71 18.94
N PHE A 87 13.76 -28.11 18.53
CA PHE A 87 13.85 -27.33 17.31
C PHE A 87 14.92 -27.88 16.40
N ASP A 88 14.57 -28.06 15.14
CA ASP A 88 15.50 -28.43 14.07
C ASP A 88 15.70 -27.23 13.14
N THR A 89 16.90 -27.05 12.63
CA THR A 89 17.21 -25.94 11.72
C THR A 89 17.71 -26.47 10.38
N VAL A 90 17.06 -26.02 9.30
CA VAL A 90 17.49 -26.29 7.92
C VAL A 90 17.81 -24.96 7.24
N GLU A 91 18.88 -24.93 6.47
CA GLU A 91 19.37 -23.71 5.83
C GLU A 91 19.64 -23.91 4.34
N ASN A 92 19.18 -22.98 3.50
CA ASN A 92 19.61 -22.85 2.11
C ASN A 92 20.35 -21.51 1.90
N ASP A 93 20.57 -21.10 0.65
CA ASP A 93 21.31 -19.88 0.31
C ASP A 93 20.62 -18.59 0.75
N VAL A 94 19.28 -18.59 0.81
CA VAL A 94 18.47 -17.37 0.98
C VAL A 94 17.73 -17.29 2.31
N MET A 95 17.49 -18.42 2.96
CA MET A 95 16.73 -18.51 4.21
C MET A 95 17.25 -19.58 5.17
N LYS A 96 16.98 -19.38 6.45
CA LYS A 96 17.19 -20.31 7.57
C LYS A 96 15.82 -20.59 8.19
N ILE A 97 15.42 -21.85 8.20
CA ILE A 97 14.10 -22.29 8.65
C ILE A 97 14.26 -23.04 9.97
N VAL A 98 13.50 -22.63 10.97
CA VAL A 98 13.43 -23.30 12.27
C VAL A 98 12.11 -24.05 12.34
N PHE A 99 12.20 -25.36 12.51
CA PHE A 99 11.07 -26.25 12.68
C PHE A 99 10.88 -26.60 14.15
N SER A 100 9.62 -26.81 14.55
CA SER A 100 9.26 -27.29 15.88
C SER A 100 8.67 -28.69 15.78
N ASN A 101 9.16 -29.60 16.62
CA ASN A 101 8.57 -30.93 16.73
C ASN A 101 7.13 -30.88 17.30
N LYS A 102 6.80 -29.84 18.07
CA LYS A 102 5.43 -29.60 18.54
C LYS A 102 4.61 -29.03 17.38
N GLY A 103 3.59 -29.76 16.94
CA GLY A 103 2.84 -29.47 15.72
C GLY A 103 3.50 -29.92 14.42
N GLY A 104 4.77 -30.33 14.45
CA GLY A 104 5.52 -30.71 13.24
C GLY A 104 5.49 -29.60 12.18
N ARG A 105 5.77 -28.35 12.59
CA ARG A 105 5.50 -27.14 11.80
C ARG A 105 6.73 -26.24 11.70
N ILE A 106 6.66 -25.26 10.79
CA ILE A 106 7.63 -24.16 10.73
C ILE A 106 7.32 -23.18 11.86
N GLU A 107 8.30 -22.91 12.71
CA GLU A 107 8.19 -21.95 13.82
C GLU A 107 8.60 -20.54 13.36
N SER A 108 9.70 -20.44 12.60
CA SER A 108 10.16 -19.16 12.04
C SER A 108 11.06 -19.37 10.83
N VAL A 109 11.11 -18.36 9.97
CA VAL A 109 11.99 -18.30 8.78
C VAL A 109 12.76 -16.99 8.80
N ILE A 110 14.09 -17.10 8.84
CA ILE A 110 15.00 -15.96 8.81
C ILE A 110 15.52 -15.79 7.40
N LEU A 111 15.31 -14.61 6.81
CA LEU A 111 15.79 -14.30 5.46
C LEU A 111 17.22 -13.75 5.52
N LYS A 112 18.17 -14.47 4.92
CA LYS A 112 19.62 -14.21 5.07
C LYS A 112 20.06 -12.90 4.43
N ASN A 113 19.41 -12.51 3.34
CA ASN A 113 19.78 -11.34 2.52
C ASN A 113 19.16 -10.02 2.98
N TYR A 114 18.29 -10.04 4.00
CA TYR A 114 17.54 -8.85 4.42
C TYR A 114 17.72 -8.57 5.91
N LYS A 115 17.95 -7.29 6.23
CA LYS A 115 18.03 -6.80 7.61
C LYS A 115 16.82 -5.94 7.93
N SER A 116 16.24 -6.09 9.11
CA SER A 116 15.18 -5.23 9.65
C SER A 116 15.73 -3.85 10.03
N TYR A 117 14.85 -2.90 10.33
CA TYR A 117 15.21 -1.52 10.73
C TYR A 117 16.14 -1.45 11.96
N ASN A 118 16.14 -2.49 12.80
CA ASN A 118 16.98 -2.61 13.99
C ASN A 118 18.35 -3.26 13.72
N GLY A 119 18.65 -3.62 12.47
CA GLY A 119 19.90 -4.28 12.06
C GLY A 119 19.92 -5.81 12.22
N GLN A 120 18.91 -6.41 12.85
CA GLN A 120 18.76 -7.87 12.91
C GLN A 120 18.27 -8.43 11.56
N GLN A 121 18.45 -9.72 11.30
CA GLN A 121 17.91 -10.33 10.09
C GLN A 121 16.37 -10.31 10.11
N VAL A 122 15.77 -10.17 8.94
CA VAL A 122 14.31 -10.25 8.79
C VAL A 122 13.85 -11.65 9.16
N MET A 123 12.90 -11.74 10.08
CA MET A 123 12.30 -12.98 10.53
C MET A 123 10.81 -12.95 10.23
N LEU A 124 10.35 -13.91 9.44
CA LEU A 124 8.95 -14.18 9.15
C LEU A 124 8.48 -15.36 10.01
N GLY A 125 7.25 -15.28 10.50
CA GLY A 125 6.74 -16.23 11.49
C GLY A 125 7.21 -15.90 12.91
N SER A 126 6.40 -16.31 13.87
CA SER A 126 6.63 -16.12 15.30
C SER A 126 6.26 -17.38 16.08
N THR A 127 6.73 -17.49 17.32
CA THR A 127 6.36 -18.59 18.22
C THR A 127 4.87 -18.64 18.54
N ASN A 128 4.15 -17.53 18.33
CA ASN A 128 2.72 -17.42 18.56
C ASN A 128 1.90 -17.80 17.32
N ASP A 129 2.55 -17.97 16.18
CA ASP A 129 1.87 -18.38 14.96
C ASP A 129 1.54 -19.86 15.05
N ILE A 130 0.38 -20.22 14.54
CA ILE A 130 -0.08 -21.61 14.56
C ILE A 130 -0.53 -21.99 13.17
N LEU A 131 -0.08 -23.15 12.69
CA LEU A 131 -0.58 -23.77 11.47
C LEU A 131 -0.80 -25.23 11.78
N GLY A 132 -2.07 -25.63 11.88
CA GLY A 132 -2.41 -27.02 12.17
C GLY A 132 -3.85 -27.32 11.81
N TYR A 133 -4.29 -28.52 12.19
CA TYR A 133 -5.61 -29.04 11.88
C TYR A 133 -6.03 -30.00 12.99
N ASN A 134 -7.32 -30.31 13.05
CA ASN A 134 -7.83 -31.27 14.02
C ASN A 134 -7.82 -32.68 13.43
N ILE A 135 -7.49 -33.65 14.27
CA ILE A 135 -7.54 -35.08 13.95
C ILE A 135 -8.38 -35.81 14.99
N ASN A 136 -9.11 -36.82 14.54
CA ASN A 136 -9.84 -37.72 15.43
C ASN A 136 -8.83 -38.63 16.15
N THR A 137 -8.91 -38.65 17.47
CA THR A 137 -8.00 -39.41 18.34
C THR A 137 -8.66 -40.61 19.01
N GLY A 138 -9.98 -40.76 18.84
CA GLY A 138 -10.79 -41.81 19.45
C GLY A 138 -12.29 -41.58 19.21
N ASN A 139 -13.13 -42.39 19.84
CA ASN A 139 -14.58 -42.22 19.74
C ASN A 139 -15.00 -40.90 20.41
N ASN A 140 -15.51 -39.95 19.61
CA ASN A 140 -15.91 -38.60 20.04
C ASN A 140 -14.78 -37.77 20.68
N SER A 141 -13.51 -38.08 20.41
CA SER A 141 -12.38 -37.25 20.84
C SER A 141 -11.58 -36.77 19.63
N SER A 142 -11.19 -35.50 19.65
CA SER A 142 -10.33 -34.88 18.65
C SER A 142 -9.24 -34.08 19.33
N ALA A 143 -8.05 -34.08 18.74
CA ALA A 143 -6.94 -33.24 19.18
C ALA A 143 -6.46 -32.35 18.03
N ASN A 144 -5.95 -31.17 18.38
CA ASN A 144 -5.28 -30.31 17.41
C ASN A 144 -3.83 -30.77 17.24
N THR A 145 -3.34 -30.83 16.01
CA THR A 145 -1.96 -31.22 15.75
C THR A 145 -0.95 -30.31 16.45
N ASN A 146 -1.26 -29.03 16.65
CA ASN A 146 -0.38 -28.08 17.35
C ASN A 146 -0.14 -28.45 18.83
N ASP A 147 -0.99 -29.28 19.43
CA ASP A 147 -0.83 -29.74 20.82
C ASP A 147 -0.10 -31.08 20.92
N LEU A 148 0.24 -31.70 19.79
CA LEU A 148 0.91 -32.99 19.71
C LEU A 148 2.38 -32.83 19.34
N TYR A 149 3.22 -33.72 19.86
CA TYR A 149 4.64 -33.81 19.58
C TYR A 149 4.91 -34.86 18.52
N PHE A 150 5.47 -34.43 17.40
CA PHE A 150 5.89 -35.30 16.32
C PHE A 150 7.33 -35.77 16.57
N THR A 151 7.66 -36.96 16.07
CA THR A 151 9.02 -37.49 16.12
C THR A 151 9.79 -36.99 14.89
N PRO A 152 10.85 -36.17 15.06
CA PRO A 152 11.67 -35.71 13.95
C PRO A 152 12.51 -36.84 13.37
N SER A 153 12.66 -36.85 12.05
CA SER A 153 13.60 -37.70 11.32
C SER A 153 14.89 -36.92 11.01
N ALA A 154 15.98 -37.64 10.72
CA ALA A 154 17.23 -37.02 10.33
C ALA A 154 17.06 -36.16 9.05
N ILE A 155 17.76 -35.03 9.00
CA ILE A 155 17.77 -34.15 7.82
C ILE A 155 18.52 -34.85 6.68
N ILE A 156 17.83 -35.10 5.57
CA ILE A 156 18.39 -35.73 4.38
C ILE A 156 18.80 -34.62 3.41
N LYS A 157 20.08 -34.60 3.03
CA LYS A 157 20.60 -33.73 1.96
C LYS A 157 20.73 -34.57 0.70
N ASN A 158 19.95 -34.25 -0.32
CA ASN A 158 19.97 -34.93 -1.60
C ASN A 158 21.13 -34.41 -2.47
N THR A 159 21.53 -35.19 -3.47
CA THR A 159 22.64 -34.85 -4.38
C THR A 159 22.36 -33.62 -5.26
N ASP A 160 21.10 -33.26 -5.44
CA ASP A 160 20.64 -32.06 -6.16
C ASP A 160 20.67 -30.79 -5.29
N GLY A 161 21.12 -30.90 -4.03
CA GLY A 161 21.15 -29.79 -3.07
C GLY A 161 19.83 -29.55 -2.34
N THR A 162 18.77 -30.31 -2.63
CA THR A 162 17.52 -30.25 -1.87
C THR A 162 17.69 -30.88 -0.49
N GLN A 163 16.99 -30.31 0.50
CA GLN A 163 17.01 -30.81 1.87
C GLN A 163 15.60 -31.23 2.28
N THR A 164 15.48 -32.41 2.87
CA THR A 164 14.19 -32.95 3.35
C THR A 164 14.26 -33.22 4.84
N ILE A 165 13.24 -32.77 5.56
CA ILE A 165 13.01 -33.09 6.97
C ILE A 165 11.58 -33.61 7.15
N GLN A 166 11.42 -34.65 7.95
CA GLN A 166 10.14 -35.30 8.19
C GLN A 166 9.81 -35.33 9.68
N TYR A 167 8.54 -35.07 9.98
CA TYR A 167 7.97 -35.16 11.31
C TYR A 167 6.85 -36.19 11.28
N THR A 168 6.99 -37.24 12.08
CA THR A 168 6.06 -38.37 12.08
C THR A 168 5.30 -38.43 13.40
N LEU A 169 3.98 -38.50 13.30
CA LEU A 169 3.08 -38.77 14.39
C LEU A 169 2.41 -40.12 14.10
N SER A 170 2.56 -41.09 15.01
CA SER A 170 2.00 -42.43 14.87
C SER A 170 1.23 -42.80 16.12
N ASP A 171 0.12 -43.52 15.96
CA ASP A 171 -0.59 -44.13 17.08
C ASP A 171 -0.21 -45.61 17.26
N GLY A 172 -0.62 -46.19 18.39
CA GLY A 172 -0.45 -47.62 18.66
C GLY A 172 -1.37 -48.54 17.82
N ALA A 173 -2.28 -47.98 17.02
CA ALA A 173 -3.26 -48.69 16.20
C ALA A 173 -2.89 -48.71 14.70
N GLY A 174 -1.69 -48.25 14.34
CA GLY A 174 -1.14 -48.29 12.98
C GLY A 174 -1.50 -47.09 12.09
N GLN A 175 -2.12 -46.05 12.64
CA GLN A 175 -2.41 -44.79 11.95
C GLN A 175 -1.18 -43.88 12.06
N SER A 176 -0.91 -43.12 10.99
CA SER A 176 0.23 -42.22 10.99
C SER A 176 -0.02 -40.97 10.17
N ILE A 177 0.66 -39.89 10.56
CA ILE A 177 0.68 -38.61 9.90
C ILE A 177 2.14 -38.21 9.76
N VAL A 178 2.57 -37.94 8.53
CA VAL A 178 3.92 -37.51 8.21
C VAL A 178 3.85 -36.14 7.57
N HIS A 179 4.45 -35.14 8.22
CA HIS A 179 4.74 -33.86 7.60
C HIS A 179 6.12 -33.92 6.97
N SER A 180 6.20 -33.82 5.65
CA SER A 180 7.45 -33.81 4.90
C SER A 180 7.69 -32.42 4.32
N PHE A 181 8.75 -31.77 4.78
CA PHE A 181 9.19 -30.46 4.27
C PHE A 181 10.36 -30.65 3.32
N VAL A 182 10.25 -30.14 2.09
CA VAL A 182 11.31 -30.17 1.08
C VAL A 182 11.73 -28.74 0.75
N ILE A 183 12.99 -28.44 1.02
CA ILE A 183 13.61 -27.13 0.85
C ILE A 183 14.53 -27.19 -0.38
N GLN A 184 14.28 -26.32 -1.35
CA GLN A 184 15.11 -26.20 -2.56
C GLN A 184 16.26 -25.21 -2.35
N PRO A 185 17.40 -25.38 -3.06
CA PRO A 185 18.46 -24.38 -3.08
C PRO A 185 17.95 -23.07 -3.70
N ASN A 186 18.43 -21.93 -3.18
CA ASN A 186 18.09 -20.58 -3.66
C ASN A 186 16.58 -20.31 -3.91
N ASN A 187 15.69 -20.89 -3.11
CA ASN A 187 14.24 -20.71 -3.22
C ASN A 187 13.64 -20.30 -1.86
N TYR A 188 12.61 -19.45 -1.88
CA TYR A 188 11.83 -19.00 -0.71
C TYR A 188 10.58 -19.87 -0.45
N MET A 189 10.25 -20.77 -1.37
CA MET A 189 9.15 -21.73 -1.25
C MET A 189 9.60 -23.00 -0.53
N VAL A 190 8.85 -23.39 0.50
CA VAL A 190 8.97 -24.68 1.18
C VAL A 190 7.83 -25.57 0.74
N ASN A 191 8.14 -26.72 0.13
CA ASN A 191 7.12 -27.71 -0.17
C ASN A 191 6.76 -28.45 1.11
N TRP A 192 5.49 -28.50 1.45
CA TRP A 192 4.97 -29.18 2.63
C TRP A 192 3.96 -30.24 2.20
N ASN A 193 4.34 -31.51 2.28
CA ASN A 193 3.44 -32.61 1.99
C ASN A 193 2.97 -33.24 3.30
N ILE A 194 1.66 -33.40 3.44
CA ILE A 194 1.05 -34.10 4.56
C ILE A 194 0.60 -35.46 4.05
N THR A 195 1.27 -36.53 4.50
CA THR A 195 0.88 -37.90 4.17
C THR A 195 0.20 -38.52 5.38
N MET A 196 -1.01 -39.03 5.18
CA MET A 196 -1.77 -39.72 6.21
C MET A 196 -1.95 -41.18 5.85
N GLN A 197 -1.80 -42.07 6.83
CA GLN A 197 -2.21 -43.46 6.78
C GLN A 197 -3.34 -43.65 7.81
N GLY A 198 -4.50 -44.11 7.33
CA GLY A 198 -5.75 -44.13 8.09
C GLY A 198 -6.58 -42.84 8.00
N ALA A 199 -6.48 -42.10 6.88
CA ALA A 199 -7.17 -40.81 6.72
C ALA A 199 -8.70 -40.90 6.94
N ASN A 200 -9.32 -42.01 6.52
CA ASN A 200 -10.72 -42.33 6.72
C ASN A 200 -11.16 -42.48 8.20
N ARG A 201 -10.21 -42.64 9.13
CA ARG A 201 -10.45 -42.69 10.58
C ARG A 201 -10.02 -41.39 11.26
N LEU A 202 -8.91 -40.81 10.81
CA LEU A 202 -8.33 -39.58 11.36
C LEU A 202 -9.16 -38.33 11.03
N LEU A 203 -9.95 -38.37 9.96
CA LEU A 203 -10.74 -37.24 9.48
C LEU A 203 -12.22 -37.60 9.37
N THR A 204 -13.07 -36.60 9.58
CA THR A 204 -14.52 -36.73 9.45
C THR A 204 -14.97 -36.10 8.13
N GLY A 205 -15.82 -36.80 7.38
CA GLY A 205 -16.43 -36.24 6.16
C GLY A 205 -15.48 -36.10 4.96
N ASN A 206 -14.30 -36.75 4.97
CA ASN A 206 -13.29 -36.62 3.93
C ASN A 206 -12.86 -35.16 3.67
N GLU A 207 -12.84 -34.36 4.73
CA GLU A 207 -12.37 -32.97 4.68
C GLU A 207 -11.34 -32.74 5.79
N MET A 208 -10.29 -32.00 5.45
CA MET A 208 -9.30 -31.53 6.42
C MET A 208 -9.50 -30.03 6.64
N ASN A 209 -9.79 -29.66 7.89
CA ASN A 209 -9.98 -28.28 8.32
C ASN A 209 -8.70 -27.76 8.97
N PHE A 210 -8.07 -26.79 8.33
CA PHE A 210 -6.87 -26.13 8.82
C PHE A 210 -7.20 -24.82 9.52
N ILE A 211 -6.38 -24.51 10.52
CA ILE A 211 -6.38 -23.24 11.23
C ILE A 211 -4.97 -22.66 11.08
N TRP A 212 -4.89 -21.48 10.46
CA TRP A 212 -3.67 -20.69 10.39
C TRP A 212 -3.88 -19.37 11.13
N VAL A 213 -3.07 -19.10 12.15
CA VAL A 213 -2.99 -17.78 12.79
C VAL A 213 -1.60 -17.22 12.57
N ASP A 214 -1.56 -15.98 12.05
CA ASP A 214 -0.34 -15.23 11.75
C ASP A 214 -0.36 -13.90 12.50
N HIS A 215 0.73 -13.61 13.22
CA HIS A 215 0.94 -12.36 13.94
C HIS A 215 2.10 -11.58 13.31
N ALA A 216 1.82 -10.87 12.23
CA ALA A 216 2.83 -10.09 11.51
C ALA A 216 3.47 -9.03 12.41
N GLN A 217 4.80 -9.10 12.54
CA GLN A 217 5.60 -8.18 13.35
C GLN A 217 6.23 -7.08 12.48
N GLN A 218 6.42 -5.91 13.06
CA GLN A 218 7.06 -4.76 12.43
C GLN A 218 8.48 -5.09 11.94
N MET A 219 8.75 -4.82 10.66
CA MET A 219 10.06 -5.00 10.02
C MET A 219 10.64 -3.69 9.52
N GLU A 220 9.78 -2.70 9.26
CA GLU A 220 10.16 -1.41 8.76
C GLU A 220 10.20 -0.37 9.88
N ARG A 221 10.88 0.74 9.63
CA ARG A 221 11.09 1.78 10.64
C ARG A 221 9.78 2.36 11.20
N SER A 222 8.72 2.39 10.40
CA SER A 222 7.42 2.95 10.77
C SER A 222 6.35 1.85 10.81
N ALA A 223 5.96 1.45 12.03
CA ALA A 223 4.86 0.49 12.23
C ALA A 223 3.57 1.01 11.58
N HIS A 224 3.23 2.28 11.81
CA HIS A 224 2.03 2.89 11.25
C HIS A 224 1.98 2.81 9.72
N TYR A 225 3.09 3.14 9.05
CA TYR A 225 3.16 3.08 7.59
C TYR A 225 3.10 1.65 7.07
N GLU A 226 3.83 0.73 7.72
CA GLU A 226 3.83 -0.68 7.39
C GLU A 226 2.42 -1.29 7.56
N ARG A 227 1.65 -0.90 8.58
CA ARG A 227 0.25 -1.33 8.78
C ARG A 227 -0.71 -0.88 7.68
N ILE A 228 -0.52 0.33 7.14
CA ILE A 228 -1.36 0.88 6.07
C ILE A 228 -1.06 0.18 4.74
N THR A 229 0.22 -0.16 4.51
CA THR A 229 0.64 -0.87 3.30
C THR A 229 0.38 -2.37 3.37
N SER A 230 0.31 -2.93 4.59
CA SER A 230 -0.04 -4.32 4.84
C SER A 230 -1.48 -4.62 4.46
N ASN A 231 -1.68 -5.80 3.87
CA ASN A 231 -2.97 -6.26 3.39
C ASN A 231 -3.01 -7.78 3.33
N LEU A 232 -4.21 -8.31 3.14
CA LEU A 232 -4.43 -9.71 2.84
C LEU A 232 -4.61 -9.86 1.33
N CYS A 233 -3.93 -10.81 0.69
CA CYS A 233 -4.13 -11.14 -0.72
C CYS A 233 -4.55 -12.60 -0.87
N PHE A 234 -5.37 -12.91 -1.87
CA PHE A 234 -5.77 -14.30 -2.17
C PHE A 234 -6.10 -14.47 -3.65
N TYR A 235 -6.10 -15.72 -4.10
CA TYR A 235 -6.48 -16.10 -5.45
C TYR A 235 -7.62 -17.10 -5.42
N GLU A 236 -8.81 -16.61 -5.71
CA GLU A 236 -10.08 -17.33 -5.60
C GLU A 236 -10.75 -17.43 -6.97
N GLY A 237 -11.19 -18.63 -7.34
CA GLY A 237 -11.95 -18.87 -8.58
C GLY A 237 -11.23 -18.40 -9.85
N GLY A 238 -9.90 -18.41 -9.85
CA GLY A 238 -9.07 -17.95 -10.97
C GLY A 238 -8.81 -16.44 -11.03
N ASN A 239 -9.21 -15.67 -10.02
CA ASN A 239 -8.99 -14.22 -9.95
C ASN A 239 -8.25 -13.83 -8.67
N PHE A 240 -7.43 -12.78 -8.77
CA PHE A 240 -6.75 -12.17 -7.64
C PHE A 240 -7.67 -11.14 -6.97
N ASP A 241 -7.71 -11.14 -5.64
CA ASP A 241 -8.36 -10.09 -4.85
C ASP A 241 -7.58 -9.85 -3.53
N TYR A 242 -7.94 -8.78 -2.82
CA TYR A 242 -7.24 -8.37 -1.60
C TYR A 242 -8.17 -7.67 -0.59
N LEU A 243 -7.83 -7.74 0.70
CA LEU A 243 -8.47 -6.99 1.78
C LEU A 243 -7.48 -6.02 2.40
N SER A 244 -7.93 -4.76 2.56
CA SER A 244 -7.17 -3.72 3.26
C SER A 244 -7.94 -3.06 4.40
N SER A 245 -9.25 -3.25 4.47
CA SER A 245 -10.12 -2.61 5.47
C SER A 245 -11.21 -3.51 6.03
N LYS A 246 -11.60 -4.57 5.30
CA LYS A 246 -12.59 -5.55 5.80
C LYS A 246 -11.92 -6.49 6.78
N GLU A 247 -12.62 -6.76 7.88
CA GLU A 247 -12.11 -7.65 8.92
C GLU A 247 -12.37 -9.13 8.64
N THR A 248 -13.35 -9.46 7.80
CA THR A 248 -13.71 -10.86 7.51
C THR A 248 -13.99 -11.04 6.03
N HIS A 249 -13.61 -12.19 5.50
CA HIS A 249 -13.96 -12.64 4.16
C HIS A 249 -14.23 -14.14 4.16
N GLN A 250 -15.31 -14.52 3.48
CA GLN A 250 -15.75 -15.89 3.31
C GLN A 250 -15.44 -16.29 1.87
N PHE A 251 -14.72 -17.40 1.71
CA PHE A 251 -14.38 -17.95 0.41
C PHE A 251 -15.51 -18.85 -0.07
N GLU A 252 -16.17 -18.43 -1.15
CA GLU A 252 -17.29 -19.14 -1.77
C GLU A 252 -16.83 -20.02 -2.93
N LYS A 253 -15.61 -19.78 -3.45
CA LYS A 253 -15.03 -20.53 -4.57
C LYS A 253 -13.69 -21.15 -4.17
N PRO A 254 -13.15 -22.08 -4.98
CA PRO A 254 -11.86 -22.67 -4.70
C PRO A 254 -10.74 -21.62 -4.62
N VAL A 255 -9.89 -21.74 -3.61
CA VAL A 255 -8.80 -20.80 -3.34
C VAL A 255 -7.48 -21.50 -3.62
N SER A 256 -6.68 -21.02 -4.56
CA SER A 256 -5.38 -21.65 -4.85
C SER A 256 -4.32 -21.27 -3.82
N TRP A 257 -4.35 -20.01 -3.37
CA TRP A 257 -3.44 -19.52 -2.35
C TRP A 257 -4.00 -18.33 -1.59
N PHE A 258 -3.46 -18.15 -0.40
CA PHE A 258 -3.81 -17.12 0.57
C PHE A 258 -2.54 -16.52 1.17
N SER A 259 -2.47 -15.20 1.29
CA SER A 259 -1.22 -14.47 1.61
C SER A 259 -1.44 -13.35 2.63
N ASN A 260 -0.63 -13.37 3.68
CA ASN A 260 -0.45 -12.28 4.62
C ASN A 260 0.70 -11.39 4.13
N VAL A 261 0.38 -10.19 3.67
CA VAL A 261 1.31 -9.31 2.94
C VAL A 261 1.68 -8.11 3.82
N GLN A 262 2.97 -7.98 4.11
CA GLN A 262 3.59 -6.77 4.67
C GLN A 262 4.13 -5.88 3.55
N GLN A 263 4.77 -4.75 3.88
CA GLN A 263 5.27 -3.81 2.87
C GLN A 263 6.22 -4.48 1.86
N PHE A 264 7.24 -5.21 2.34
CA PHE A 264 8.27 -5.82 1.49
C PHE A 264 8.34 -7.34 1.54
N PHE A 265 7.57 -7.99 2.41
CA PHE A 265 7.59 -9.43 2.59
C PHE A 265 6.16 -9.97 2.64
N ASN A 266 6.03 -11.26 2.39
CA ASN A 266 4.77 -11.95 2.60
C ASN A 266 5.01 -13.38 3.09
N VAL A 267 4.00 -13.89 3.78
CA VAL A 267 3.85 -15.31 4.05
C VAL A 267 2.64 -15.78 3.26
N THR A 268 2.86 -16.71 2.32
CA THR A 268 1.79 -17.23 1.46
C THR A 268 1.65 -18.72 1.62
N TRP A 269 0.41 -19.18 1.79
CA TRP A 269 0.07 -20.59 1.80
C TRP A 269 -0.62 -20.97 0.50
N VAL A 270 -0.05 -21.95 -0.20
CA VAL A 270 -0.49 -22.43 -1.51
C VAL A 270 -0.94 -23.88 -1.39
N ALA A 271 -2.15 -24.17 -1.88
CA ALA A 271 -2.65 -25.53 -2.05
C ALA A 271 -2.52 -25.95 -3.52
N LYS A 272 -1.78 -27.03 -3.82
CA LYS A 272 -1.64 -27.47 -5.22
C LYS A 272 -2.95 -27.97 -5.82
N ASN A 273 -3.86 -28.44 -4.97
CA ASN A 273 -5.18 -28.95 -5.35
C ASN A 273 -6.32 -27.99 -4.98
N ASP A 274 -6.00 -26.71 -4.72
CA ASP A 274 -6.88 -25.68 -4.19
C ASP A 274 -7.51 -26.02 -2.81
N PHE A 275 -7.81 -24.99 -2.03
CA PHE A 275 -8.74 -25.09 -0.91
C PHE A 275 -10.16 -25.11 -1.47
N SER A 276 -11.03 -25.92 -0.87
CA SER A 276 -12.44 -26.01 -1.28
C SER A 276 -13.25 -24.78 -0.82
N GLY A 277 -12.79 -24.09 0.24
CA GLY A 277 -13.37 -22.86 0.75
C GLY A 277 -12.85 -22.56 2.16
N GLY A 278 -13.50 -21.62 2.85
CA GLY A 278 -13.17 -21.27 4.23
C GLY A 278 -13.49 -19.83 4.61
N GLU A 279 -13.04 -19.42 5.79
CA GLU A 279 -13.18 -18.05 6.30
C GLU A 279 -11.81 -17.51 6.68
N VAL A 280 -11.56 -16.24 6.38
CA VAL A 280 -10.45 -15.49 6.98
C VAL A 280 -10.98 -14.30 7.78
N LYS A 281 -10.44 -14.15 8.99
CA LYS A 281 -10.54 -12.93 9.80
C LYS A 281 -9.18 -12.24 9.79
N TRP A 282 -9.13 -10.99 9.36
CA TRP A 282 -7.94 -10.17 9.29
C TRP A 282 -8.17 -8.89 10.09
N LYS A 283 -7.46 -8.74 11.21
CA LYS A 283 -7.59 -7.58 12.09
C LYS A 283 -6.30 -6.79 12.10
N ARG A 284 -6.36 -5.54 11.64
CA ARG A 284 -5.24 -4.59 11.77
C ARG A 284 -5.10 -4.16 13.22
N GLU A 285 -3.87 -4.10 13.71
CA GLU A 285 -3.59 -3.55 15.04
C GLU A 285 -3.78 -2.03 15.03
N THR A 286 -4.46 -1.52 16.04
CA THR A 286 -4.77 -0.09 16.21
C THR A 286 -3.89 0.58 17.24
N ASP A 287 -3.21 -0.19 18.09
CA ASP A 287 -2.27 0.33 19.07
C ASP A 287 -0.92 0.69 18.43
N ASP A 288 -0.63 2.00 18.36
CA ASP A 288 0.64 2.51 17.83
C ASP A 288 1.87 2.14 18.67
N SER A 289 1.69 1.70 19.92
CA SER A 289 2.79 1.19 20.75
C SER A 289 3.14 -0.28 20.48
N SER A 290 2.22 -1.03 19.87
CA SER A 290 2.40 -2.45 19.53
C SER A 290 3.31 -2.63 18.33
N LYS A 291 4.23 -3.61 18.40
CA LYS A 291 5.03 -4.03 17.24
C LYS A 291 4.28 -4.98 16.31
N THR A 292 3.13 -5.50 16.73
CA THR A 292 2.26 -6.29 15.86
C THR A 292 1.55 -5.36 14.88
N LEU A 293 1.53 -5.74 13.61
CA LEU A 293 0.92 -4.97 12.53
C LEU A 293 -0.53 -5.36 12.31
N PHE A 294 -0.78 -6.67 12.26
CA PHE A 294 -2.08 -7.27 12.12
C PHE A 294 -2.06 -8.70 12.66
N THR A 295 -3.24 -9.25 12.90
CA THR A 295 -3.45 -10.66 13.18
C THR A 295 -4.40 -11.22 12.14
N SER A 296 -4.00 -12.31 11.50
CA SER A 296 -4.87 -13.06 10.60
C SER A 296 -5.21 -14.41 11.21
N THR A 297 -6.47 -14.83 11.08
CA THR A 297 -6.95 -16.16 11.43
C THR A 297 -7.72 -16.71 10.25
N ALA A 298 -7.12 -17.66 9.54
CA ALA A 298 -7.71 -18.34 8.40
C ALA A 298 -8.14 -19.76 8.79
N ASN A 299 -9.39 -20.09 8.52
CA ASN A 299 -9.96 -21.43 8.63
C ASN A 299 -10.25 -21.92 7.22
N LEU A 300 -9.36 -22.73 6.66
CA LEU A 300 -9.46 -23.22 5.28
C LEU A 300 -9.66 -24.72 5.28
N HIS A 301 -10.47 -25.23 4.35
CA HIS A 301 -10.72 -26.67 4.24
C HIS A 301 -10.36 -27.22 2.87
N VAL A 302 -9.88 -28.46 2.87
CA VAL A 302 -9.52 -29.22 1.66
C VAL A 302 -10.30 -30.51 1.64
N LYS A 303 -10.94 -30.80 0.51
CA LYS A 303 -11.53 -32.11 0.24
C LYS A 303 -10.45 -33.13 -0.08
N ILE A 304 -10.52 -34.28 0.56
CA ILE A 304 -9.59 -35.38 0.35
C ILE A 304 -10.30 -36.57 -0.32
N PRO A 305 -9.59 -37.38 -1.11
CA PRO A 305 -10.11 -38.66 -1.59
C PRO A 305 -10.49 -39.56 -0.41
N ALA A 306 -11.53 -40.39 -0.59
CA ALA A 306 -12.00 -41.35 0.40
C ALA A 306 -11.10 -42.61 0.46
N GLU A 307 -9.79 -42.40 0.58
CA GLU A 307 -8.77 -43.44 0.59
C GLU A 307 -8.14 -43.59 1.97
N ALA A 308 -7.64 -44.79 2.27
CA ALA A 308 -6.97 -45.04 3.55
C ALA A 308 -5.62 -44.30 3.64
N SER A 309 -4.92 -44.13 2.51
CA SER A 309 -3.69 -43.34 2.45
C SER A 309 -3.84 -42.20 1.46
N VAL A 310 -3.58 -40.98 1.93
CA VAL A 310 -3.71 -39.75 1.14
C VAL A 310 -2.47 -38.90 1.35
N THR A 311 -2.01 -38.25 0.28
CA THR A 311 -1.00 -37.20 0.36
C THR A 311 -1.61 -35.87 -0.08
N ILE A 312 -1.50 -34.86 0.77
CA ILE A 312 -2.01 -33.50 0.55
C ILE A 312 -0.80 -32.60 0.27
N PRO A 313 -0.56 -32.24 -1.00
CA PRO A 313 0.57 -31.40 -1.37
C PRO A 313 0.28 -29.91 -1.17
N MET A 314 1.01 -29.28 -0.26
CA MET A 314 0.95 -27.86 0.04
C MET A 314 2.32 -27.20 -0.19
N GLN A 315 2.33 -25.88 -0.25
CA GLN A 315 3.56 -25.11 -0.28
C GLN A 315 3.41 -23.85 0.58
N LEU A 316 4.48 -23.44 1.25
CA LEU A 316 4.54 -22.25 2.08
C LEU A 316 5.67 -21.35 1.56
N TYR A 317 5.33 -20.14 1.15
CA TYR A 317 6.28 -19.13 0.73
C TYR A 317 6.57 -18.18 1.90
N TYR A 318 7.86 -18.01 2.21
CA TYR A 318 8.34 -17.03 3.18
C TYR A 318 9.42 -16.19 2.51
N GLY A 319 9.08 -15.01 2.02
CA GLY A 319 10.03 -14.28 1.20
C GLY A 319 9.64 -12.85 0.83
N PRO A 320 10.46 -12.21 -0.02
CA PRO A 320 10.27 -10.82 -0.41
C PRO A 320 9.12 -10.65 -1.41
N ASN A 321 8.58 -9.43 -1.47
CA ASN A 321 7.56 -8.99 -2.41
C ASN A 321 8.18 -8.58 -3.75
N GLU A 322 8.86 -9.51 -4.42
CA GLU A 322 9.52 -9.24 -5.70
C GLU A 322 8.74 -9.82 -6.86
N TYR A 323 8.46 -8.97 -7.86
CA TYR A 323 7.65 -9.35 -9.02
C TYR A 323 8.24 -10.54 -9.79
N ALA A 324 9.56 -10.55 -9.97
CA ALA A 324 10.25 -11.60 -10.73
C ALA A 324 10.27 -12.96 -10.02
N ILE A 325 10.26 -12.96 -8.69
CA ILE A 325 10.21 -14.17 -7.85
C ILE A 325 8.77 -14.66 -7.83
N LEU A 326 7.84 -13.84 -7.35
CA LEU A 326 6.44 -14.20 -7.16
C LEU A 326 5.73 -14.66 -8.44
N LYS A 327 6.12 -14.13 -9.61
CA LYS A 327 5.59 -14.58 -10.91
C LYS A 327 5.91 -16.04 -11.22
N LYS A 328 7.00 -16.59 -10.69
CA LYS A 328 7.43 -17.98 -10.90
C LYS A 328 6.83 -18.95 -9.87
N GLU A 329 6.47 -18.45 -8.69
CA GLU A 329 6.04 -19.27 -7.56
C GLU A 329 4.63 -19.85 -7.74
N ALA A 330 3.63 -19.00 -7.99
CA ALA A 330 2.28 -19.45 -8.32
C ALA A 330 1.53 -18.44 -9.18
N LYS A 331 0.49 -18.92 -9.86
CA LYS A 331 -0.34 -18.10 -10.75
C LYS A 331 -0.97 -16.94 -9.96
N GLY A 332 -0.76 -15.72 -10.45
CA GLY A 332 -1.33 -14.51 -9.86
C GLY A 332 -0.59 -13.97 -8.63
N MET A 333 0.42 -14.66 -8.08
CA MET A 333 1.22 -14.13 -6.96
C MET A 333 2.01 -12.87 -7.34
N ASP A 334 2.33 -12.67 -8.63
CA ASP A 334 2.95 -11.43 -9.12
C ASP A 334 2.09 -10.17 -8.85
N GLN A 335 0.79 -10.36 -8.64
CA GLN A 335 -0.13 -9.28 -8.30
C GLN A 335 -0.02 -8.86 -6.83
N ILE A 336 0.63 -9.64 -5.94
CA ILE A 336 0.97 -9.29 -4.54
C ILE A 336 1.93 -8.09 -4.47
N VAL A 337 2.67 -7.79 -5.54
CA VAL A 337 3.41 -6.53 -5.64
C VAL A 337 2.46 -5.42 -6.09
N ASN A 338 2.23 -4.42 -5.25
CA ASN A 338 1.37 -3.29 -5.61
C ASN A 338 2.09 -2.34 -6.58
N LEU A 339 2.06 -2.69 -7.87
CA LEU A 339 2.54 -1.86 -8.98
C LEU A 339 1.42 -1.01 -9.60
N GLY A 340 0.29 -0.86 -8.91
CA GLY A 340 -0.91 -0.23 -9.46
C GLY A 340 -2.14 -1.11 -9.28
N ARG A 341 -2.97 -0.82 -8.27
CA ARG A 341 -4.19 -1.57 -7.95
C ARG A 341 -5.40 -0.65 -7.78
N SER A 342 -6.60 -1.24 -7.84
CA SER A 342 -7.88 -0.55 -7.60
C SER A 342 -8.01 0.75 -8.40
N LEU A 343 -8.21 1.90 -7.75
CA LEU A 343 -8.42 3.23 -8.38
C LEU A 343 -7.31 3.64 -9.36
N TYR A 344 -6.09 3.10 -9.20
CA TYR A 344 -4.96 3.39 -10.06
C TYR A 344 -4.44 2.16 -10.81
N ALA A 345 -5.27 1.13 -11.00
CA ALA A 345 -4.91 -0.08 -11.76
C ALA A 345 -4.41 0.22 -13.19
N PHE A 346 -4.86 1.33 -13.79
CA PHE A 346 -4.43 1.78 -15.12
C PHE A 346 -2.93 2.09 -15.22
N VAL A 347 -2.22 2.27 -14.10
CA VAL A 347 -0.77 2.53 -14.10
C VAL A 347 0.09 1.28 -14.06
N ARG A 348 -0.49 0.10 -13.78
CA ARG A 348 0.26 -1.16 -13.72
C ARG A 348 1.06 -1.46 -14.99
N PRO A 349 0.52 -1.26 -16.22
CA PRO A 349 1.31 -1.42 -17.45
C PRO A 349 2.48 -0.43 -17.52
N ILE A 350 2.30 0.81 -17.06
CA ILE A 350 3.37 1.82 -17.04
C ILE A 350 4.51 1.34 -16.14
N ASN A 351 4.19 0.77 -14.98
CA ASN A 351 5.21 0.23 -14.08
C ASN A 351 5.95 -0.97 -14.66
N LEU A 352 5.23 -1.94 -15.23
CA LEU A 352 5.84 -3.16 -15.76
C LEU A 352 6.67 -2.93 -17.02
N TYR A 353 6.20 -2.07 -17.93
CA TYR A 353 6.83 -1.90 -19.25
C TYR A 353 7.73 -0.68 -19.36
N VAL A 354 7.61 0.30 -18.46
CA VAL A 354 8.41 1.53 -18.52
C VAL A 354 9.25 1.71 -17.26
N ILE A 355 8.62 1.87 -16.09
CA ILE A 355 9.34 2.26 -14.87
C ILE A 355 10.34 1.19 -14.43
N MET A 356 9.89 -0.06 -14.28
CA MET A 356 10.74 -1.15 -13.79
C MET A 356 11.89 -1.49 -14.75
N PRO A 357 11.68 -1.64 -16.08
CA PRO A 357 12.79 -1.90 -17.00
C PRO A 357 13.82 -0.77 -17.03
N VAL A 358 13.39 0.49 -17.03
CA VAL A 358 14.30 1.65 -17.06
C VAL A 358 15.05 1.78 -15.73
N PHE A 359 14.38 1.55 -14.60
CA PHE A 359 15.03 1.51 -13.29
C PHE A 359 16.08 0.40 -13.23
N ASN A 360 15.75 -0.82 -13.65
CA ASN A 360 16.68 -1.96 -13.67
C ASN A 360 17.85 -1.73 -14.63
N PHE A 361 17.62 -1.09 -15.78
CA PHE A 361 18.66 -0.69 -16.70
C PHE A 361 19.68 0.22 -16.00
N PHE A 362 19.25 1.31 -15.36
CA PHE A 362 20.15 2.21 -14.65
C PHE A 362 20.79 1.58 -13.41
N ALA A 363 20.05 0.77 -12.66
CA ALA A 363 20.57 0.02 -11.52
C ALA A 363 21.65 -1.01 -11.92
N GLY A 364 21.61 -1.52 -13.16
CA GLY A 364 22.65 -2.39 -13.71
C GLY A 364 24.01 -1.71 -13.90
N PHE A 365 24.06 -0.38 -14.04
CA PHE A 365 25.31 0.38 -14.21
C PHE A 365 25.75 1.12 -12.93
N ILE A 366 24.81 1.43 -12.03
CA ILE A 366 25.05 2.31 -10.89
C ILE A 366 24.57 1.63 -9.61
N SER A 367 25.49 1.44 -8.67
CA SER A 367 25.18 0.79 -7.38
C SER A 367 24.42 1.70 -6.41
N ASN A 368 24.45 3.02 -6.60
CA ASN A 368 23.75 3.96 -5.73
C ASN A 368 22.34 4.29 -6.28
N TYR A 369 21.32 3.80 -5.57
CA TYR A 369 19.93 3.94 -5.98
C TYR A 369 19.39 5.38 -6.01
N GLY A 370 19.97 6.32 -5.27
CA GLY A 370 19.56 7.72 -5.36
C GLY A 370 19.91 8.35 -6.72
N TRP A 371 21.06 7.96 -7.30
CA TRP A 371 21.43 8.33 -8.66
C TRP A 371 20.62 7.59 -9.72
N VAL A 372 20.25 6.33 -9.46
CA VAL A 372 19.30 5.59 -10.32
C VAL A 372 17.96 6.32 -10.41
N ILE A 373 17.41 6.76 -9.28
CA ILE A 373 16.17 7.57 -9.24
C ILE A 373 16.36 8.90 -9.97
N PHE A 374 17.51 9.57 -9.81
CA PHE A 374 17.82 10.81 -10.53
C PHE A 374 17.78 10.60 -12.06
N LEU A 375 18.43 9.56 -12.57
CA LEU A 375 18.45 9.25 -14.01
C LEU A 375 17.08 8.81 -14.53
N LEU A 376 16.34 8.00 -13.76
CA LEU A 376 14.95 7.66 -14.07
C LEU A 376 14.10 8.93 -14.20
N THR A 377 14.30 9.90 -13.29
CA THR A 377 13.60 11.19 -13.33
C THR A 377 13.92 11.97 -14.60
N LEU A 378 15.21 12.05 -14.97
CA LEU A 378 15.65 12.71 -16.20
C LEU A 378 15.06 12.04 -17.44
N PHE A 379 15.03 10.72 -17.48
CA PHE A 379 14.43 9.96 -18.58
C PHE A 379 12.94 10.27 -18.74
N ILE A 380 12.18 10.21 -17.65
CA ILE A 380 10.74 10.55 -17.66
C ILE A 380 10.53 12.00 -18.10
N ARG A 381 11.35 12.94 -17.58
CA ARG A 381 11.28 14.35 -17.98
C ARG A 381 11.65 14.58 -19.44
N LEU A 382 12.61 13.83 -19.97
CA LEU A 382 13.00 13.91 -21.39
C LEU A 382 11.86 13.45 -22.30
N ILE A 383 11.23 12.31 -22.02
CA ILE A 383 10.11 11.80 -22.80
C ILE A 383 8.90 12.74 -22.72
N THR A 384 8.64 13.32 -21.56
CA THR A 384 7.51 14.25 -21.37
C THR A 384 7.80 15.67 -21.85
N SER A 385 9.07 16.00 -22.15
CA SER A 385 9.51 17.36 -22.51
C SER A 385 8.82 17.99 -23.72
N PRO A 386 8.48 17.26 -24.82
CA PRO A 386 7.80 17.88 -25.96
C PRO A 386 6.40 18.37 -25.60
N LEU A 387 5.72 17.63 -24.72
CA LEU A 387 4.38 17.98 -24.25
C LEU A 387 4.43 19.15 -23.25
N THR A 388 5.39 19.15 -22.33
CA THR A 388 5.56 20.27 -21.39
C THR A 388 5.97 21.56 -22.11
N TYR A 389 6.80 21.47 -23.16
CA TYR A 389 7.15 22.61 -24.01
C TYR A 389 5.92 23.29 -24.63
N SER A 390 4.98 22.49 -25.16
CA SER A 390 3.73 23.00 -25.74
C SER A 390 2.86 23.72 -24.70
N SER A 391 2.89 23.26 -23.45
CA SER A 391 2.22 23.92 -22.33
C SER A 391 2.88 25.25 -21.96
N TYR A 392 4.21 25.28 -21.86
CA TYR A 392 4.94 26.50 -21.58
C TYR A 392 4.75 27.57 -22.65
N LEU A 393 4.74 27.17 -23.94
CA LEU A 393 4.43 28.08 -25.04
C LEU A 393 3.01 28.65 -24.93
N SER A 394 2.04 27.83 -24.50
CA SER A 394 0.67 28.29 -24.28
C SER A 394 0.59 29.28 -23.12
N GLY A 395 1.31 29.03 -22.02
CA GLY A 395 1.42 29.96 -20.89
C GLY A 395 2.11 31.28 -21.27
N ALA A 396 3.13 31.24 -22.11
CA ALA A 396 3.80 32.44 -22.62
C ALA A 396 2.87 33.32 -23.45
N LYS A 397 2.07 32.73 -24.35
CA LYS A 397 1.05 33.46 -25.10
C LYS A 397 -0.01 34.06 -24.19
N MET A 398 -0.40 33.34 -23.14
CA MET A 398 -1.36 33.84 -22.14
C MET A 398 -0.83 35.08 -21.41
N LYS A 399 0.46 35.05 -21.03
CA LYS A 399 1.15 36.19 -20.41
C LYS A 399 1.16 37.43 -21.31
N VAL A 400 1.36 37.24 -22.62
CA VAL A 400 1.30 38.31 -23.63
C VAL A 400 -0.10 38.89 -23.78
N LEU A 401 -1.16 38.08 -23.67
CA LEU A 401 -2.56 38.52 -23.76
C LEU A 401 -3.09 39.15 -22.46
N LYS A 402 -2.36 39.03 -21.34
CA LYS A 402 -2.76 39.57 -20.04
C LYS A 402 -3.22 41.04 -20.05
N PRO A 403 -2.51 42.00 -20.69
CA PRO A 403 -2.99 43.39 -20.75
C PRO A 403 -4.32 43.54 -21.49
N GLU A 404 -4.54 42.80 -22.57
CA GLU A 404 -5.82 42.80 -23.30
C GLU A 404 -6.95 42.18 -22.45
N LEU A 405 -6.65 41.15 -21.67
CA LEU A 405 -7.59 40.54 -20.72
C LEU A 405 -7.95 41.47 -19.57
N ASP A 406 -6.97 42.20 -19.02
CA ASP A 406 -7.20 43.16 -17.93
C ASP A 406 -8.05 44.35 -18.45
N ALA A 407 -7.82 44.81 -19.69
CA ALA A 407 -8.66 45.81 -20.34
C ALA A 407 -10.10 45.30 -20.59
N LEU A 408 -10.25 44.04 -21.03
CA LEU A 408 -11.55 43.40 -21.20
C LEU A 408 -12.29 43.31 -19.86
N LYS A 409 -11.57 42.96 -18.79
CA LYS A 409 -12.12 42.87 -17.43
C LYS A 409 -12.62 44.23 -16.93
N GLN A 410 -11.87 45.31 -17.18
CA GLN A 410 -12.30 46.67 -16.86
C GLN A 410 -13.56 47.07 -17.65
N LYS A 411 -13.68 46.64 -18.91
CA LYS A 411 -14.85 46.94 -19.76
C LYS A 411 -16.12 46.23 -19.31
N PHE A 412 -16.02 44.97 -18.88
CA PHE A 412 -17.19 44.15 -18.52
C PHE A 412 -17.56 44.19 -17.03
N GLY A 413 -16.65 44.63 -16.15
CA GLY A 413 -16.96 44.89 -14.74
C GLY A 413 -17.65 43.72 -14.04
N THR A 414 -18.94 43.88 -13.72
CA THR A 414 -19.78 42.88 -13.05
C THR A 414 -20.42 41.85 -13.98
N ASP A 415 -20.40 42.04 -15.31
CA ASP A 415 -20.93 41.08 -16.29
C ASP A 415 -19.95 39.92 -16.51
N GLN A 416 -19.91 38.99 -15.55
CA GLN A 416 -19.03 37.82 -15.60
C GLN A 416 -19.30 36.91 -16.82
N GLN A 417 -20.54 36.86 -17.30
CA GLN A 417 -20.91 36.04 -18.46
C GLN A 417 -20.43 36.68 -19.77
N GLY A 418 -20.63 37.99 -19.93
CA GLY A 418 -20.08 38.75 -21.06
C GLY A 418 -18.55 38.70 -21.10
N PHE A 419 -17.91 38.84 -19.92
CA PHE A 419 -16.47 38.70 -19.79
C PHE A 419 -15.98 37.31 -20.21
N ALA A 420 -16.61 36.23 -19.75
CA ALA A 420 -16.22 34.86 -20.09
C ALA A 420 -16.33 34.58 -21.61
N MET A 421 -17.36 35.11 -22.28
CA MET A 421 -17.54 34.93 -23.73
C MET A 421 -16.46 35.68 -24.54
N GLU A 422 -16.22 36.96 -24.25
CA GLU A 422 -15.20 37.73 -24.96
C GLU A 422 -13.78 37.26 -24.61
N GLN A 423 -13.54 36.76 -23.39
CA GLN A 423 -12.29 36.13 -23.00
C GLN A 423 -12.00 34.89 -23.86
N MET A 424 -13.00 34.01 -24.05
CA MET A 424 -12.85 32.83 -24.90
C MET A 424 -12.64 33.20 -26.37
N LYS A 425 -13.34 34.23 -26.86
CA LYS A 425 -13.15 34.77 -28.21
C LYS A 425 -11.74 35.31 -28.41
N LEU A 426 -11.20 36.04 -27.43
CA LEU A 426 -9.84 36.54 -27.45
C LEU A 426 -8.82 35.41 -27.52
N TYR A 427 -8.98 34.35 -26.70
CA TYR A 427 -8.14 33.16 -26.75
C TYR A 427 -8.20 32.45 -28.10
N ARG A 428 -9.38 32.37 -28.71
CA ARG A 428 -9.56 31.79 -30.04
C ARG A 428 -8.82 32.59 -31.10
N GLU A 429 -9.03 33.91 -31.13
CA GLU A 429 -8.39 34.82 -32.10
C GLU A 429 -6.86 34.78 -31.98
N ALA A 430 -6.36 34.66 -30.76
CA ALA A 430 -4.93 34.52 -30.50
C ALA A 430 -4.37 33.09 -30.67
N GLY A 431 -5.24 32.09 -30.91
CA GLY A 431 -4.85 30.68 -31.05
C GLY A 431 -4.19 30.11 -29.79
N VAL A 432 -4.72 30.49 -28.62
CA VAL A 432 -4.29 30.03 -27.29
C VAL A 432 -5.31 29.05 -26.74
N ASN A 433 -4.84 27.90 -26.24
CA ASN A 433 -5.71 26.95 -25.54
C ASN A 433 -5.62 27.22 -24.02
N PRO A 434 -6.71 27.66 -23.35
CA PRO A 434 -6.70 27.89 -21.91
C PRO A 434 -6.42 26.62 -21.10
N LEU A 435 -6.76 25.44 -21.63
CA LEU A 435 -6.43 24.15 -21.01
C LEU A 435 -4.99 23.70 -21.29
N GLY A 436 -4.28 24.36 -22.21
CA GLY A 436 -2.88 24.05 -22.52
C GLY A 436 -1.96 24.09 -21.30
N GLY A 437 -2.30 24.92 -20.29
CA GLY A 437 -1.55 25.03 -19.03
C GLY A 437 -1.75 23.85 -18.06
N CYS A 438 -2.87 23.14 -18.11
CA CYS A 438 -3.15 22.02 -17.19
C CYS A 438 -2.82 20.64 -17.79
N ILE A 439 -2.56 20.54 -19.10
CA ILE A 439 -2.15 19.30 -19.78
C ILE A 439 -0.94 18.62 -19.10
N PRO A 440 0.15 19.35 -18.71
CA PRO A 440 1.26 18.71 -18.02
C PRO A 440 0.87 18.12 -16.67
N ALA A 441 0.00 18.81 -15.92
CA ALA A 441 -0.48 18.33 -14.63
C ALA A 441 -1.31 17.06 -14.79
N LEU A 442 -2.16 16.98 -15.82
CA LEU A 442 -2.96 15.79 -16.10
C LEU A 442 -2.10 14.59 -16.50
N LEU A 443 -1.09 14.79 -17.34
CA LEU A 443 -0.13 13.72 -17.68
C LEU A 443 0.70 13.28 -16.46
N GLN A 444 0.98 14.20 -15.54
CA GLN A 444 1.74 13.90 -14.33
C GLN A 444 1.00 12.96 -13.38
N VAL A 445 -0.34 12.94 -13.39
CA VAL A 445 -1.15 12.11 -12.47
C VAL A 445 -0.88 10.60 -12.65
N PRO A 446 -0.97 10.01 -13.85
CA PRO A 446 -0.58 8.62 -14.07
C PRO A 446 0.88 8.32 -13.70
N ILE A 447 1.80 9.22 -14.04
CA ILE A 447 3.23 9.06 -13.74
C ILE A 447 3.47 9.07 -12.23
N PHE A 448 2.78 9.95 -11.50
CA PHE A 448 2.84 10.01 -10.05
C PHE A 448 2.37 8.70 -9.42
N PHE A 449 1.20 8.20 -9.78
CA PHE A 449 0.69 6.95 -9.22
C PHE A 449 1.56 5.74 -9.59
N ALA A 450 2.15 5.73 -10.79
CA ALA A 450 3.13 4.72 -11.19
C ALA A 450 4.35 4.73 -10.26
N LEU A 451 5.01 5.87 -10.10
CA LEU A 451 6.19 6.00 -9.26
C LEU A 451 5.90 5.82 -7.77
N TYR A 452 4.76 6.33 -7.30
CA TYR A 452 4.29 6.12 -5.93
C TYR A 452 4.16 4.63 -5.62
N SER A 453 3.47 3.87 -6.47
CA SER A 453 3.29 2.42 -6.28
C SER A 453 4.61 1.66 -6.44
N PHE A 454 5.45 2.04 -7.41
CA PHE A 454 6.75 1.42 -7.64
C PHE A 454 7.71 1.63 -6.46
N PHE A 455 7.92 2.86 -5.99
CA PHE A 455 8.86 3.13 -4.89
C PHE A 455 8.38 2.55 -3.54
N ASN A 456 7.07 2.41 -3.36
CA ASN A 456 6.53 1.78 -2.14
C ASN A 456 6.68 0.25 -2.12
N SER A 457 6.70 -0.39 -3.28
CA SER A 457 6.76 -1.85 -3.39
C SER A 457 8.15 -2.40 -3.73
N ASN A 458 9.07 -1.54 -4.20
CA ASN A 458 10.38 -1.98 -4.63
C ASN A 458 11.35 -2.18 -3.46
N ILE A 459 11.55 -3.44 -3.08
CA ILE A 459 12.48 -3.85 -2.01
C ILE A 459 13.94 -3.48 -2.29
N ALA A 460 14.34 -3.26 -3.55
CA ALA A 460 15.72 -2.88 -3.89
C ALA A 460 16.11 -1.53 -3.28
N LEU A 461 15.15 -0.66 -2.98
CA LEU A 461 15.36 0.63 -2.32
C LEU A 461 15.51 0.53 -0.80
N ARG A 462 15.15 -0.63 -0.24
CA ARG A 462 15.10 -0.85 1.21
C ARG A 462 16.50 -0.86 1.80
N GLY A 463 16.70 -0.02 2.82
CA GLY A 463 17.98 0.14 3.50
C GLY A 463 19.08 0.77 2.65
N GLN A 464 18.73 1.36 1.50
CA GLN A 464 19.71 2.02 0.62
C GLN A 464 19.94 3.47 1.06
N PRO A 465 21.17 3.86 1.41
CA PRO A 465 21.47 5.22 1.82
C PRO A 465 21.68 6.15 0.62
N PHE A 466 21.26 7.40 0.74
CA PHE A 466 21.55 8.46 -0.23
C PHE A 466 21.56 9.84 0.43
N LEU A 467 22.67 10.57 0.25
CA LEU A 467 22.92 11.87 0.91
C LEU A 467 22.71 11.75 2.43
N TRP A 468 21.71 12.44 3.00
CA TRP A 468 21.36 12.37 4.42
C TRP A 468 20.30 11.29 4.73
N SER A 469 19.63 10.73 3.72
CA SER A 469 18.68 9.64 3.93
C SER A 469 19.44 8.34 4.16
N LYS A 470 19.09 7.64 5.26
CA LYS A 470 19.65 6.32 5.58
C LYS A 470 18.93 5.19 4.85
N ASP A 471 17.73 5.45 4.34
CA ASP A 471 16.86 4.46 3.72
C ASP A 471 15.91 5.13 2.73
N LEU A 472 16.09 4.84 1.45
CA LEU A 472 15.27 5.37 0.36
C LEU A 472 13.82 4.86 0.40
N SER A 473 13.54 3.71 1.03
CA SER A 473 12.18 3.17 1.15
C SER A 473 11.42 3.69 2.37
N SER A 474 12.09 4.43 3.26
CA SER A 474 11.49 5.11 4.42
C SER A 474 11.62 6.63 4.29
N TYR A 475 10.97 7.38 5.18
CA TYR A 475 11.09 8.83 5.23
C TYR A 475 12.51 9.25 5.65
N ASP A 476 13.00 10.38 5.13
CA ASP A 476 14.27 10.96 5.57
C ASP A 476 14.09 11.77 6.86
N VAL A 477 15.14 11.87 7.68
CA VAL A 477 15.11 12.63 8.94
C VAL A 477 16.34 13.50 9.05
N ILE A 478 16.12 14.81 9.01
CA ILE A 478 17.17 15.80 9.32
C ILE A 478 17.08 16.31 10.76
N ALA A 479 15.86 16.43 11.29
CA ALA A 479 15.58 16.86 12.65
C ALA A 479 14.37 16.11 13.21
N ARG A 480 14.38 15.86 14.51
CA ARG A 480 13.22 15.34 15.26
C ARG A 480 12.63 16.45 16.12
N LEU A 481 11.31 16.51 16.16
CA LEU A 481 10.54 17.42 16.99
C LEU A 481 10.28 16.75 18.36
N PRO A 482 10.25 17.51 19.46
CA PRO A 482 9.93 16.96 20.78
C PRO A 482 8.44 16.63 20.97
N PHE A 483 7.61 16.90 19.97
CA PHE A 483 6.18 16.59 19.93
C PHE A 483 5.79 16.10 18.53
N SER A 484 4.73 15.32 18.43
CA SER A 484 4.16 14.89 17.15
C SER A 484 3.20 15.95 16.62
N LEU A 485 3.37 16.36 15.36
CA LEU A 485 2.46 17.29 14.70
C LEU A 485 1.22 16.55 14.14
N PRO A 486 0.02 17.16 14.19
CA PRO A 486 -1.20 16.56 13.66
C PRO A 486 -1.15 16.40 12.13
N PHE A 487 -2.13 15.68 11.56
CA PHE A 487 -2.28 15.43 10.11
C PHE A 487 -1.17 14.57 9.46
N ASN A 488 -0.72 13.53 10.15
CA ASN A 488 0.29 12.57 9.67
C ASN A 488 1.67 13.19 9.38
N PHE A 489 1.93 14.41 9.84
CA PHE A 489 3.26 15.02 9.74
C PHE A 489 4.27 14.24 10.58
N GLY A 490 3.87 13.76 11.76
CA GLY A 490 4.72 12.96 12.64
C GLY A 490 5.66 13.79 13.50
N ASP A 491 6.71 13.16 14.00
CA ASP A 491 7.70 13.72 14.94
C ASP A 491 9.03 14.10 14.25
N HIS A 492 9.10 14.05 12.92
CA HIS A 492 10.32 14.32 12.16
C HIS A 492 10.13 15.35 11.06
N ILE A 493 11.25 15.91 10.61
CA ILE A 493 11.32 16.80 9.45
C ILE A 493 12.13 16.11 8.36
N SER A 494 11.52 15.98 7.18
CA SER A 494 12.12 15.43 5.96
C SER A 494 12.66 16.56 5.09
N LEU A 495 13.97 16.59 4.85
CA LEU A 495 14.60 17.64 4.03
C LEU A 495 14.27 17.48 2.55
N PHE A 496 14.20 16.24 2.03
CA PHE A 496 13.76 16.03 0.63
C PHE A 496 12.33 16.52 0.41
N THR A 497 11.46 16.37 1.42
CA THR A 497 10.10 16.91 1.36
C THR A 497 10.10 18.43 1.34
N ILE A 498 10.89 19.08 2.20
CA ILE A 498 11.04 20.54 2.21
C ILE A 498 11.53 21.02 0.84
N THR A 499 12.57 20.40 0.27
CA THR A 499 13.09 20.81 -1.05
C THR A 499 12.07 20.59 -2.16
N ALA A 500 11.32 19.49 -2.14
CA ALA A 500 10.23 19.24 -3.09
C ALA A 500 9.11 20.29 -2.98
N VAL A 501 8.74 20.69 -1.76
CA VAL A 501 7.71 21.71 -1.50
C VAL A 501 8.20 23.09 -1.90
N LEU A 502 9.43 23.48 -1.56
CA LEU A 502 10.01 24.77 -1.95
C LEU A 502 10.12 24.89 -3.47
N THR A 503 10.62 23.87 -4.16
CA THR A 503 10.68 23.86 -5.63
C THR A 503 9.29 23.93 -6.27
N SER A 504 8.31 23.20 -5.73
CA SER A 504 6.91 23.30 -6.16
C SER A 504 6.34 24.71 -5.95
N PHE A 505 6.65 25.33 -4.81
CA PHE A 505 6.23 26.70 -4.49
C PHE A 505 6.83 27.72 -5.47
N PHE A 506 8.11 27.59 -5.83
CA PHE A 506 8.73 28.42 -6.87
C PHE A 506 8.08 28.22 -8.24
N ILE A 507 7.76 26.98 -8.63
CA ILE A 507 7.01 26.69 -9.86
C ILE A 507 5.63 27.36 -9.82
N SER A 508 4.91 27.28 -8.69
CA SER A 508 3.61 27.91 -8.49
C SER A 508 3.67 29.43 -8.66
N ILE A 509 4.62 30.11 -7.99
CA ILE A 509 4.82 31.56 -8.13
C ILE A 509 5.05 31.93 -9.60
N TYR A 510 5.91 31.18 -10.27
CA TYR A 510 6.29 31.46 -11.64
C TYR A 510 5.13 31.24 -12.63
N ASN A 511 4.34 30.17 -12.43
CA ASN A 511 3.16 29.89 -13.23
C ASN A 511 2.08 30.96 -13.02
N MET A 512 1.88 31.44 -11.79
CA MET A 512 0.90 32.50 -11.51
C MET A 512 1.21 33.82 -12.21
N ALA A 513 2.49 34.15 -12.43
CA ALA A 513 2.86 35.32 -13.21
C ALA A 513 2.34 35.26 -14.67
N SER A 514 2.03 34.06 -15.17
CA SER A 514 1.58 33.78 -16.53
C SER A 514 0.08 33.48 -16.65
N THR A 515 -0.64 33.37 -15.52
CA THR A 515 -2.09 33.09 -15.49
C THR A 515 -2.89 34.39 -15.38
N PRO A 516 -4.00 34.55 -16.13
CA PRO A 516 -4.90 35.71 -16.01
C PRO A 516 -5.46 35.84 -14.59
N THR A 517 -5.75 37.06 -14.15
CA THR A 517 -6.27 37.32 -12.80
C THR A 517 -7.66 36.68 -12.63
N GLN A 518 -7.71 35.55 -11.94
CA GLN A 518 -8.97 34.90 -11.57
C GLN A 518 -9.64 35.67 -10.42
N ASP A 519 -10.91 36.02 -10.61
CA ASP A 519 -11.71 36.73 -9.61
C ASP A 519 -12.08 35.86 -8.41
N ASN A 520 -12.02 34.53 -8.55
CA ASN A 520 -12.27 33.62 -7.45
C ASN A 520 -11.03 33.55 -6.51
N PRO A 521 -11.13 34.04 -5.26
CA PRO A 521 -10.03 33.99 -4.31
C PRO A 521 -9.52 32.57 -4.05
N ALA A 522 -10.40 31.56 -4.11
CA ALA A 522 -10.02 30.16 -3.88
C ALA A 522 -9.02 29.67 -4.94
N LEU A 523 -9.26 29.97 -6.21
CA LEU A 523 -8.36 29.56 -7.29
C LEU A 523 -7.08 30.39 -7.34
N LYS A 524 -7.12 31.64 -6.87
CA LYS A 524 -5.94 32.50 -6.72
C LYS A 524 -4.96 31.95 -5.67
N TYR A 525 -5.46 31.43 -4.55
CA TYR A 525 -4.61 30.93 -3.46
C TYR A 525 -4.30 29.44 -3.53
N MET A 526 -5.07 28.66 -4.31
CA MET A 526 -4.87 27.22 -4.47
C MET A 526 -3.42 26.82 -4.83
N PRO A 527 -2.70 27.50 -5.75
CA PRO A 527 -1.30 27.18 -6.05
C PRO A 527 -0.31 27.38 -4.89
N TYR A 528 -0.65 28.20 -3.89
CA TYR A 528 0.16 28.42 -2.69
C TYR A 528 -0.19 27.45 -1.56
N ILE A 529 -1.47 27.12 -1.41
CA ILE A 529 -1.96 26.19 -0.39
C ILE A 529 -1.54 24.75 -0.72
N PHE A 530 -1.55 24.38 -2.00
CA PHE A 530 -1.29 23.00 -2.42
C PHE A 530 0.12 22.49 -2.08
N PRO A 531 1.23 23.22 -2.33
CA PRO A 531 2.56 22.82 -1.86
C PRO A 531 2.64 22.67 -0.34
N PHE A 532 1.97 23.54 0.42
CA PHE A 532 1.92 23.44 1.88
C PHE A 532 1.16 22.19 2.34
N MET A 533 0.03 21.85 1.71
CA MET A 533 -0.70 20.60 1.98
C MET A 533 0.14 19.37 1.62
N MET A 534 0.90 19.43 0.52
CA MET A 534 1.83 18.36 0.12
C MET A 534 2.93 18.11 1.15
N LEU A 535 3.34 19.13 1.92
CA LEU A 535 4.33 18.95 2.99
C LEU A 535 3.87 17.90 4.01
N PHE A 536 2.63 18.01 4.50
CA PHE A 536 2.06 17.06 5.48
C PHE A 536 1.91 15.66 4.89
N PHE A 537 1.50 15.58 3.62
CA PHE A 537 1.35 14.30 2.93
C PHE A 537 2.69 13.59 2.70
N PHE A 538 3.68 14.30 2.12
CA PHE A 538 4.98 13.74 1.74
C PHE A 538 5.95 13.53 2.91
N ASN A 539 5.76 14.15 4.07
CA ASN A 539 6.67 13.97 5.20
C ASN A 539 6.67 12.53 5.76
N GLY A 540 5.54 11.82 5.68
CA GLY A 540 5.42 10.43 6.12
C GLY A 540 5.74 9.37 5.05
N MET A 541 6.15 9.79 3.84
CA MET A 541 6.34 8.89 2.69
C MET A 541 7.81 8.52 2.43
N PRO A 542 8.07 7.49 1.59
CA PRO A 542 9.42 7.12 1.21
C PRO A 542 10.21 8.28 0.60
N SER A 543 11.45 8.44 1.05
CA SER A 543 12.36 9.49 0.59
C SER A 543 12.73 9.34 -0.89
N ALA A 544 12.65 8.13 -1.46
CA ALA A 544 12.76 7.92 -2.91
C ALA A 544 11.75 8.75 -3.72
N LEU A 545 10.50 8.82 -3.24
CA LEU A 545 9.44 9.57 -3.92
C LEU A 545 9.68 11.08 -3.82
N THR A 546 10.02 11.57 -2.62
CA THR A 546 10.26 13.00 -2.38
C THR A 546 11.55 13.48 -3.06
N TRP A 547 12.55 12.61 -3.16
CA TRP A 547 13.75 12.83 -3.97
C TRP A 547 13.43 12.93 -5.46
N TYR A 548 12.65 11.99 -6.00
CA TYR A 548 12.15 12.07 -7.37
C TYR A 548 11.47 13.43 -7.62
N TYR A 549 10.56 13.86 -6.73
CA TYR A 549 9.89 15.16 -6.86
C TYR A 549 10.85 16.33 -6.85
N THR A 550 11.85 16.32 -5.96
CA THR A 550 12.87 17.37 -5.89
C THR A 550 13.62 17.51 -7.21
N VAL A 551 14.13 16.40 -7.76
CA VAL A 551 14.84 16.39 -9.06
C VAL A 551 13.92 16.82 -10.18
N SER A 552 12.70 16.28 -10.19
CA SER A 552 11.69 16.50 -11.20
C SER A 552 11.27 17.98 -11.28
N ASN A 553 11.05 18.62 -10.13
CA ASN A 553 10.74 20.03 -10.04
C ASN A 553 11.95 20.92 -10.38
N THR A 554 13.16 20.50 -10.00
CA THR A 554 14.39 21.24 -10.34
C THR A 554 14.59 21.28 -11.85
N VAL A 555 14.44 20.14 -12.53
CA VAL A 555 14.49 20.07 -14.00
C VAL A 555 13.39 20.93 -14.62
N THR A 556 12.19 20.92 -14.05
CA THR A 556 11.06 21.75 -14.49
C THR A 556 11.41 23.23 -14.43
N LEU A 557 11.97 23.71 -13.31
CA LEU A 557 12.41 25.09 -13.14
C LEU A 557 13.52 25.46 -14.13
N ILE A 558 14.50 24.59 -14.35
CA ILE A 558 15.58 24.81 -15.32
C ILE A 558 15.03 24.94 -16.74
N LEU A 559 14.18 23.99 -17.18
CA LEU A 559 13.55 24.03 -18.50
C LEU A 559 12.71 25.28 -18.67
N GLN A 560 11.91 25.62 -17.65
CA GLN A 560 11.04 26.79 -17.66
C GLN A 560 11.83 28.10 -17.73
N PHE A 561 12.96 28.19 -17.01
CA PHE A 561 13.88 29.32 -17.07
C PHE A 561 14.53 29.44 -18.46
N ILE A 562 15.03 28.34 -19.03
CA ILE A 562 15.64 28.32 -20.37
C ILE A 562 14.62 28.71 -21.44
N ILE A 563 13.43 28.12 -21.41
CA ILE A 563 12.37 28.38 -22.40
C ILE A 563 11.95 29.85 -22.36
N GLN A 564 11.74 30.42 -21.18
CA GLN A 564 11.32 31.83 -21.07
C GLN A 564 12.43 32.83 -21.41
N LYS A 565 13.68 32.58 -21.04
CA LYS A 565 14.77 33.55 -21.29
C LYS A 565 15.42 33.42 -22.67
N ARG A 566 15.48 32.22 -23.26
CA ARG A 566 16.23 31.96 -24.50
C ARG A 566 15.38 31.60 -25.71
N ILE A 567 14.16 31.09 -25.51
CA ILE A 567 13.33 30.56 -26.61
C ILE A 567 12.11 31.45 -26.88
N ILE A 568 11.54 32.04 -25.83
CA ILE A 568 10.37 32.90 -25.93
C ILE A 568 10.80 34.35 -26.21
N ASP A 569 10.66 34.73 -27.48
CA ASP A 569 10.72 36.12 -27.94
C ASP A 569 9.29 36.67 -27.98
N HIS A 570 8.97 37.57 -27.05
CA HIS A 570 7.61 38.08 -26.84
C HIS A 570 7.09 38.83 -28.08
N ASP A 571 7.97 39.51 -28.80
CA ASP A 571 7.64 40.28 -30.01
C ASP A 571 7.33 39.35 -31.18
N LYS A 572 8.11 38.26 -31.33
CA LYS A 572 7.80 37.21 -32.32
C LYS A 572 6.50 36.47 -32.01
N ILE A 573 6.14 36.34 -30.73
CA ILE A 573 4.87 35.72 -30.33
C ILE A 573 3.70 36.65 -30.66
N LEU A 574 3.79 37.95 -30.36
CA LEU A 574 2.81 38.97 -30.74
C LEU A 574 2.61 39.00 -32.26
N ALA A 575 3.70 39.07 -33.03
CA ALA A 575 3.64 39.04 -34.49
C ALA A 575 2.96 37.78 -35.05
N LYS A 576 3.21 36.61 -34.44
CA LYS A 576 2.53 35.35 -34.81
C LYS A 576 1.05 35.33 -34.40
N ILE A 577 0.69 35.95 -33.27
CA ILE A 577 -0.70 36.11 -32.84
C ILE A 577 -1.44 37.03 -33.82
N ASP A 578 -0.85 38.17 -34.20
CA ASP A 578 -1.46 39.12 -35.14
C ASP A 578 -1.57 38.55 -36.56
N GLN A 579 -0.59 37.77 -37.01
CA GLN A 579 -0.70 37.02 -38.27
C GLN A 579 -1.82 35.96 -38.21
N LYS A 580 -1.98 35.25 -37.08
CA LYS A 580 -3.07 34.28 -36.89
C LYS A 580 -4.43 34.95 -36.83
N ARG A 581 -4.56 36.11 -36.18
CA ARG A 581 -5.76 36.96 -36.17
C ARG A 581 -6.21 37.32 -37.59
N LYS A 582 -5.24 37.59 -38.48
CA LYS A 582 -5.49 37.90 -39.90
C LYS A 582 -5.80 36.67 -40.76
N SER A 583 -5.59 35.45 -40.27
CA SER A 583 -5.80 34.21 -41.04
C SER A 583 -7.28 33.74 -41.02
N PRO A 584 -7.81 33.20 -42.14
CA PRO A 584 -9.22 32.79 -42.23
C PRO A 584 -9.60 31.63 -41.30
N LYS A 585 -8.63 30.80 -40.87
CA LYS A 585 -8.86 29.69 -39.93
C LYS A 585 -9.21 30.14 -38.49
N ALA A 586 -8.90 31.39 -38.11
CA ALA A 586 -9.32 31.95 -36.83
C ALA A 586 -10.83 32.23 -36.75
N LYS A 587 -11.52 32.26 -37.91
CA LYS A 587 -12.96 32.54 -38.02
C LYS A 587 -13.84 31.28 -38.08
N THR A 588 -13.26 30.11 -38.36
CA THR A 588 -13.98 28.82 -38.39
C THR A 588 -14.16 28.26 -36.98
N LYS A 589 -15.40 28.09 -36.54
CA LYS A 589 -15.75 27.53 -35.23
C LYS A 589 -15.66 26.00 -35.25
N SER A 590 -15.12 25.39 -34.19
CA SER A 590 -15.23 23.93 -34.00
C SER A 590 -16.63 23.58 -33.49
N LYS A 591 -17.19 22.43 -33.88
CA LYS A 591 -18.54 21.96 -33.46
C LYS A 591 -18.72 21.95 -31.94
N TRP A 592 -17.68 21.67 -31.16
CA TRP A 592 -17.74 21.74 -29.69
C TRP A 592 -17.82 23.18 -29.18
N GLN A 593 -17.11 24.11 -29.82
CA GLN A 593 -17.10 25.53 -29.45
C GLN A 593 -18.44 26.19 -29.78
N GLU A 594 -19.07 25.85 -30.90
CA GLU A 594 -20.43 26.30 -31.23
C GLU A 594 -21.44 25.83 -30.18
N ARG A 595 -21.35 24.56 -29.77
CA ARG A 595 -22.21 24.01 -28.71
C ARG A 595 -22.01 24.71 -27.37
N TYR A 596 -20.77 25.04 -27.01
CA TYR A 596 -20.49 25.76 -25.77
C TYR A 596 -20.98 27.21 -25.80
N GLU A 597 -20.78 27.94 -26.90
CA GLU A 597 -21.33 29.29 -27.10
C GLU A 597 -22.87 29.28 -27.01
N GLN A 598 -23.54 28.32 -27.67
CA GLN A 598 -25.00 28.14 -27.59
C GLN A 598 -25.48 27.82 -26.17
N MET A 599 -24.75 26.98 -25.44
CA MET A 599 -25.05 26.67 -24.03
C MET A 599 -24.94 27.92 -23.15
N MET A 600 -23.91 28.74 -23.32
CA MET A 600 -23.74 29.98 -22.56
C MET A 600 -24.79 31.03 -22.92
N GLU A 601 -25.12 31.21 -24.20
CA GLU A 601 -26.18 32.12 -24.65
C GLU A 601 -27.56 31.71 -24.13
N SER A 602 -27.85 30.40 -24.13
CA SER A 602 -29.10 29.88 -23.57
C SER A 602 -29.19 30.10 -22.06
N GLN A 603 -28.09 29.91 -21.31
CA GLN A 603 -28.03 30.27 -19.88
C GLN A 603 -28.28 31.76 -19.65
N LYS A 604 -27.69 32.64 -20.48
CA LYS A 604 -27.90 34.09 -20.41
C LYS A 604 -29.37 34.46 -20.66
N LYS A 605 -30.00 33.88 -21.69
CA LYS A 605 -31.44 34.07 -21.97
C LYS A 605 -32.32 33.60 -20.81
N VAL A 606 -32.00 32.45 -20.20
CA VAL A 606 -32.73 31.94 -19.02
C VAL A 606 -32.58 32.87 -17.83
N GLN A 607 -31.41 33.45 -17.61
CA GLN A 607 -31.16 34.39 -16.51
C GLN A 607 -31.86 35.73 -16.74
N GLU A 608 -31.81 36.28 -17.95
CA GLU A 608 -32.57 37.49 -18.33
C GLU A 608 -34.09 37.29 -18.19
N LEU A 609 -34.60 36.09 -18.55
CA LEU A 609 -36.00 35.74 -18.35
C LEU A 609 -36.35 35.69 -16.86
N LYS A 610 -35.52 35.07 -16.02
CA LYS A 610 -35.72 35.04 -14.55
C LYS A 610 -35.74 36.43 -13.94
N GLU A 611 -34.83 37.32 -14.36
CA GLU A 611 -34.79 38.71 -13.90
C GLU A 611 -36.01 39.53 -14.36
N ARG A 612 -36.48 39.30 -15.60
CA ARG A 612 -37.72 39.91 -16.11
C ARG A 612 -38.96 39.43 -15.37
N THR A 613 -39.01 38.16 -14.96
CA THR A 613 -40.11 37.62 -14.17
C THR A 613 -40.08 38.13 -12.73
N GLN A 614 -38.89 38.34 -12.14
CA GLN A 614 -38.74 38.92 -10.80
C GLN A 614 -39.06 40.42 -10.74
N LYS A 615 -38.83 41.19 -11.81
CA LYS A 615 -39.22 42.61 -11.91
C LYS A 615 -40.71 42.85 -12.20
N LYS A 616 -41.47 41.80 -12.53
CA LYS A 616 -42.93 41.86 -12.79
C LYS A 616 -43.79 41.38 -11.61
N LYS A 617 -43.17 40.98 -10.49
CA LYS A 617 -43.80 40.86 -9.17
C LYS A 617 -43.39 42.08 -8.35
#